data_AF-A0A7C4BTU0-F1
#
_entry.id   AF-A0A7C4BTU0-F1
#
_cell.length_a   1.000
_cell.length_b   1.000
_cell.length_c   1.000
_cell.angle_alpha   90.00
_cell.angle_beta   90.00
_cell.angle_gamma   90.00
#
_symmetry.space_group_name_H-M   'P 1'
#
loop_
_entity.id
_entity.type
_entity.pdbx_description
1 polymer ?
#
loop_
_entity_poly.entity_id
_entity_poly.type
_entity_poly.pdbx_seq_one_letter_code
_entity_poly.pdbx_strand_id
1 'polypeptide(L)' 'MSAVLIDGKEIAQDIRSGLVKRITALSNKNIQPGLAVILVGDDPASVSYVTGKEKAC' A
#
# COMPACT_ATOMS: atom_id res chain seq x y z
N MET A 1 21.66 -24.89 -10.43
CA MET A 1 20.35 -24.26 -10.65
C MET A 1 20.24 -23.11 -9.65
N SER A 2 20.11 -21.85 -10.08
CA SER A 2 20.00 -20.73 -9.14
C SER A 2 18.57 -20.61 -8.62
N ALA A 3 18.40 -19.97 -7.46
CA ALA A 3 17.06 -19.66 -6.96
C ALA A 3 16.34 -18.72 -7.93
N VAL A 4 15.02 -18.89 -8.03
CA VAL A 4 14.13 -17.95 -8.71
C VAL A 4 13.96 -16.73 -7.81
N LEU A 5 14.21 -15.53 -8.34
CA LEU A 5 13.99 -14.29 -7.61
C LEU A 5 12.48 -14.02 -7.52
N ILE A 6 11.98 -13.84 -6.30
CA ILE A 6 10.62 -13.34 -6.08
C ILE A 6 10.70 -11.82 -6.04
N ASP A 7 10.25 -11.14 -7.10
CA ASP A 7 10.23 -9.68 -7.14
C ASP A 7 9.00 -9.12 -6.40
N GLY A 8 9.20 -8.72 -5.16
CA GLY A 8 8.15 -8.14 -4.33
C GLY A 8 7.59 -6.82 -4.87
N LYS A 9 8.33 -6.07 -5.71
CA LYS A 9 7.84 -4.80 -6.28
C LYS A 9 6.81 -5.06 -7.36
N GLU A 10 7.12 -5.98 -8.27
CA GLU A 10 6.20 -6.40 -9.34
C GLU A 10 4.91 -6.97 -8.73
N ILE A 11 5.06 -7.89 -7.77
CA ILE A 11 3.92 -8.48 -7.06
C ILE A 11 3.08 -7.40 -6.36
N ALA A 12 3.70 -6.43 -5.68
CA ALA A 12 2.99 -5.35 -5.03
C ALA A 12 2.24 -4.45 -6.03
N GLN A 13 2.81 -4.20 -7.21
CA GLN A 13 2.17 -3.43 -8.26
C GLN A 13 0.93 -4.14 -8.83
N ASP A 14 1.01 -5.44 -9.04
CA ASP A 14 -0.11 -6.25 -9.52
C ASP A 14 -1.26 -6.25 -8.51
N ILE A 15 -0.94 -6.41 -7.22
CA ILE A 15 -1.94 -6.35 -6.15
C ILE A 15 -2.64 -4.98 -6.14
N ARG A 16 -1.87 -3.89 -6.18
CA ARG A 16 -2.42 -2.52 -6.19
C ARG A 16 -3.32 -2.27 -7.40
N SER A 17 -2.88 -2.71 -8.58
CA SER A 17 -3.66 -2.63 -9.82
C SER A 17 -4.99 -3.37 -9.71
N GLY A 18 -4.97 -4.56 -9.07
CA GLY A 18 -6.18 -5.34 -8.79
C GLY A 18 -7.14 -4.66 -7.81
N LEU A 19 -6.62 -3.93 -6.82
CA LEU A 19 -7.43 -3.22 -5.81
C LEU A 19 -8.24 -2.05 -6.39
N VAL A 20 -7.75 -1.40 -7.45
CA VAL A 20 -8.43 -0.24 -8.06
C VAL A 20 -9.90 -0.54 -8.37
N LYS A 21 -10.19 -1.68 -9.03
CA LYS A 21 -11.56 -2.07 -9.37
C LYS A 21 -12.47 -2.18 -8.15
N ARG A 22 -11.93 -2.71 -7.04
CA ARG A 22 -12.68 -2.89 -5.79
C ARG A 22 -12.93 -1.55 -5.10
N ILE A 23 -11.95 -0.65 -5.09
CA ILE A 23 -12.07 0.70 -4.54
C ILE A 23 -13.09 1.51 -5.35
N THR A 24 -13.05 1.45 -6.69
CA THR A 24 -14.04 2.12 -7.55
C THR A 24 -15.46 1.61 -7.27
N ALA A 25 -15.65 0.30 -7.09
CA ALA A 25 -16.95 -0.27 -6.75
C ALA A 25 -17.50 0.22 -5.39
N LEU A 26 -16.62 0.47 -4.41
CA LEU A 26 -17.00 1.07 -3.12
C LEU A 26 -17.31 2.57 -3.28
N SER A 27 -16.51 3.30 -4.05
CA SER A 27 -16.74 4.72 -4.34
C SER A 27 -18.09 4.95 -5.00
N ASN A 28 -18.52 4.07 -5.92
CA ASN A 28 -19.84 4.13 -6.56
C ASN A 28 -21.00 3.95 -5.57
N LYS A 29 -20.73 3.40 -4.38
CA LYS A 29 -21.69 3.28 -3.28
C LYS A 29 -21.56 4.43 -2.26
N ASN A 30 -20.83 5.49 -2.60
CA ASN A 30 -20.45 6.57 -1.70
C ASN A 30 -19.66 6.10 -0.46
N ILE A 31 -18.89 5.02 -0.59
CA ILE A 31 -18.00 4.52 0.46
C ILE A 31 -16.55 4.78 0.04
N GLN A 32 -15.83 5.61 0.79
CA GLN A 32 -14.42 5.92 0.55
C GLN A 32 -13.54 5.26 1.63
N PRO A 33 -12.78 4.21 1.29
CA PRO A 33 -11.78 3.65 2.20
C PRO A 33 -10.68 4.67 2.48
N GLY A 34 -10.19 4.70 3.72
CA GLY A 34 -9.04 5.54 4.11
C GLY A 34 -8.14 4.80 5.09
N LEU A 35 -6.86 5.13 5.07
CA LEU A 35 -5.85 4.65 6.01
C LEU A 35 -5.45 5.79 6.94
N ALA A 36 -5.50 5.55 8.24
CA ALA A 36 -4.95 6.46 9.25
C ALA A 36 -3.74 5.80 9.91
N VAL A 37 -2.68 6.56 10.12
CA VAL A 37 -1.46 6.11 10.80
C VAL A 37 -1.14 7.06 11.95
N ILE A 38 -0.84 6.50 13.12
CA ILE A 38 -0.39 7.25 14.29
C ILE A 38 1.08 6.90 14.52
N LEU A 39 1.94 7.90 14.41
CA LEU A 39 3.36 7.80 14.73
C LEU A 39 3.62 8.47 16.08
N VAL A 40 4.34 7.79 16.97
CA VAL A 40 4.75 8.32 18.27
C VAL A 40 6.27 8.43 18.28
N GLY A 41 6.79 9.62 18.57
CA GLY A 41 8.22 9.92 18.46
C GLY A 41 8.65 10.19 17.03
N ASP A 42 9.97 10.17 16.81
CA ASP A 42 10.64 10.69 15.61
C ASP A 42 11.69 9.73 15.05
N ASP A 43 11.59 8.43 15.38
CA ASP A 43 12.47 7.40 14.83
C ASP A 43 12.50 7.44 13.28
N PRO A 44 13.66 7.70 12.65
CA PRO A 44 13.73 7.92 11.20
C PRO A 44 13.27 6.72 10.35
N ALA A 45 13.47 5.49 10.85
CA ALA A 45 13.02 4.29 10.15
C ALA A 45 11.49 4.19 10.15
N SER A 46 10.87 4.52 11.29
CA SER A 46 9.42 4.58 11.44
C SER A 46 8.80 5.65 10.54
N VAL A 47 9.39 6.85 10.49
CA VAL A 47 8.97 7.93 9.57
C VAL A 47 8.98 7.44 8.12
N SER A 48 10.09 6.84 7.66
CA SER A 48 10.21 6.33 6.30
C SER A 48 9.13 5.28 5.98
N TYR A 49 8.86 4.38 6.91
CA TYR A 49 7.87 3.33 6.74
C TYR A 49 6.43 3.87 6.69
N VAL A 50 6.09 4.85 7.54
CA VAL A 50 4.79 5.52 7.52
C VAL A 50 4.58 6.29 6.21
N THR A 51 5.57 7.05 5.76
CA THR A 51 5.51 7.73 4.45
C THR A 51 5.32 6.74 3.30
N GLY A 52 5.93 5.56 3.38
CA GLY A 52 5.71 4.50 2.40
C GLY A 52 4.26 3.98 2.37
N LYS A 53 3.62 3.86 3.54
CA LYS A 53 2.21 3.46 3.66
C LYS A 53 1.26 4.53 3.14
N GLU A 54 1.52 5.80 3.46
CA GLU A 54 0.72 6.92 2.97
C GLU A 54 0.77 7.04 1.45
N LYS A 55 1.96 6.91 0.84
CA LYS A 55 2.11 6.95 -0.64
C LYS A 55 1.46 5.78 -1.37
N ALA A 56 1.24 4.67 -0.68
CA ALA A 56 0.63 3.47 -1.25
C ALA A 56 -0.90 3.47 -1.16
N CYS A 57 -1.48 4.39 -0.38
CA CYS A 57 -2.90 4.54 -0.16
C CYS A 57 -3.56 5.34 -1.30
#